data_AF-A0A6C0ETF0-F1
#
_entry.id   AF-A0A6C0ETF0-F1
#
_cell.length_a   1.000
_cell.length_b   1.000
_cell.length_c   1.000
_cell.angle_alpha   90.00
_cell.angle_beta   90.00
_cell.angle_gamma   90.00
#
_symmetry.space_group_name_H-M   'P 1'
#
loop_
_entity.id
_entity.type
_entity.pdbx_description
1 polymer ?
#
loop_
_entity_poly.entity_id
_entity_poly.type
_entity_poly.pdbx_seq_one_letter_code
_entity_poly.pdbx_strand_id
1 'polypeptide(L)'
;MDIFPKIYASLIIFCECIIVYYLFHLKQIDCKCSMNYKRNYILCFNIFLIFYSIILLFNNKLLAYFPIVGILLSVAAIINVIFTIQYVNELKKQNCNCSESVIRTLMYVLAIINAVTWALTVLILIFVLFHYSKYGNKKMTMSTKEMKKILNDIKKNNINKINKIKK
;
A
#
# COMPACT_ATOMS: atom_id res chain seq x y z
N MET A 1 11.51 15.81 -1.20
CA MET A 1 11.27 15.08 0.07
C MET A 1 11.44 13.58 -0.22
N ASP A 2 12.65 13.18 -0.65
CA ASP A 2 12.85 11.87 -1.30
C ASP A 2 13.63 10.88 -0.44
N ILE A 3 14.09 11.32 0.74
CA ILE A 3 14.87 10.50 1.68
C ILE A 3 13.96 9.54 2.45
N PHE A 4 12.79 10.01 2.87
CA PHE A 4 11.88 9.23 3.71
C PHE A 4 11.38 7.93 3.05
N PRO A 5 10.93 7.92 1.77
CA PRO A 5 10.50 6.69 1.11
C PRO A 5 11.63 5.66 0.95
N LYS A 6 12.87 6.14 0.77
CA LYS A 6 14.04 5.27 0.63
C LYS A 6 14.40 4.60 1.95
N ILE A 7 14.46 5.35 3.04
CA ILE A 7 14.71 4.80 4.38
C ILE A 7 13.63 3.76 4.72
N TYR A 8 12.37 4.07 4.45
CA TYR A 8 11.26 3.16 4.68
C TYR A 8 11.38 1.87 3.85
N ALA A 9 11.66 1.96 2.55
CA ALA A 9 11.87 0.79 1.71
C ALA A 9 13.08 -0.05 2.15
N SER A 10 14.19 0.58 2.56
CA SER A 10 15.34 -0.14 3.11
C SER A 10 15.01 -0.91 4.39
N LEU A 11 14.22 -0.31 5.29
CA LEU A 11 13.79 -0.97 6.53
C LEU A 11 12.88 -2.18 6.23
N ILE A 12 11.94 -2.04 5.29
CA ILE A 12 11.09 -3.16 4.83
C ILE A 12 11.96 -4.29 4.30
N ILE A 13 12.88 -4.00 3.38
CA ILE A 13 13.75 -5.02 2.79
C ILE A 13 14.50 -5.77 3.88
N PHE A 14 15.05 -5.06 4.86
CA PHE A 14 15.76 -5.69 5.97
C PHE A 14 14.87 -6.64 6.78
N CYS A 15 13.68 -6.21 7.17
CA CYS A 15 12.72 -7.05 7.91
C CYS A 15 12.30 -8.28 7.11
N GLU A 16 11.99 -8.12 5.82
CA GLU A 16 11.56 -9.22 4.96
C GLU A 16 12.68 -10.22 4.69
N CYS A 17 13.92 -9.75 4.55
CA CYS A 17 15.09 -10.63 4.41
C CYS A 17 15.25 -11.54 5.63
N ILE A 18 15.02 -11.04 6.86
CA ILE A 18 15.07 -11.85 8.08
C ILE A 18 14.00 -12.95 8.04
N ILE A 19 12.78 -12.60 7.62
CA ILE A 19 11.66 -13.55 7.52
C ILE A 19 11.98 -14.64 6.48
N VAL A 20 12.43 -14.24 5.30
CA VAL A 20 12.78 -15.17 4.22
C VAL A 20 13.93 -16.08 4.64
N TYR A 21 15.00 -15.52 5.22
CA TYR A 21 16.14 -16.27 5.73
C TYR A 21 15.70 -17.35 6.72
N TYR A 22 14.84 -17.00 7.67
CA TYR A 22 14.31 -17.96 8.64
C TYR A 22 13.49 -19.08 7.98
N LEU A 23 12.58 -18.73 7.07
CA LEU A 23 11.76 -19.73 6.37
C LEU A 23 12.61 -20.68 5.52
N PHE A 24 13.70 -20.19 4.94
CA PHE A 24 14.69 -21.03 4.25
C PHE A 24 15.46 -21.94 5.20
N HIS A 25 15.89 -21.42 6.35
CA HIS A 25 16.57 -22.22 7.38
C HIS A 25 15.68 -23.38 7.87
N LEU A 26 14.39 -23.12 8.12
CA LEU A 26 13.41 -24.16 8.46
C LEU A 26 13.25 -25.24 7.38
N LYS A 27 13.40 -24.86 6.11
CA LYS A 27 13.37 -25.79 4.98
C LYS A 27 14.64 -26.64 4.91
N GLN A 28 15.81 -26.06 5.20
CA GLN A 28 17.09 -26.78 5.17
C GLN A 28 17.18 -27.88 6.24
N ILE A 29 16.61 -27.64 7.43
CA ILE A 29 16.57 -28.64 8.52
C ILE A 29 15.45 -29.68 8.35
N ASP A 30 14.73 -29.67 7.23
CA ASP A 30 13.60 -30.55 6.90
C ASP A 30 12.56 -30.70 8.04
N CYS A 31 12.19 -29.58 8.69
CA CYS A 31 11.11 -29.61 9.69
C CYS A 31 9.77 -29.87 9.01
N LYS A 32 9.37 -31.15 9.01
CA LYS A 32 8.07 -31.63 8.51
C LYS A 32 6.88 -30.86 9.09
N CYS A 33 6.96 -30.55 10.38
CA CYS A 33 6.07 -29.68 11.12
C CYS A 33 5.75 -28.33 10.46
N SER A 34 6.76 -27.73 9.83
CA SER A 34 6.70 -26.39 9.26
C SER A 34 6.34 -26.40 7.77
N MET A 35 6.25 -27.58 7.15
CA MET A 35 5.97 -27.79 5.73
C MET A 35 4.47 -27.66 5.48
N ASN A 36 3.97 -26.43 5.50
CA ASN A 36 2.58 -26.11 5.18
C ASN A 36 2.51 -25.15 3.97
N TYR A 37 1.38 -25.17 3.23
CA TYR A 37 1.17 -24.28 2.08
C TYR A 37 1.27 -22.79 2.48
N LYS A 38 0.88 -22.46 3.73
CA LYS A 38 1.00 -21.12 4.32
C LYS A 38 2.44 -20.63 4.29
N ARG A 39 3.40 -21.49 4.59
CA ARG A 39 4.82 -21.15 4.54
C ARG A 39 5.26 -20.77 3.14
N ASN A 40 4.90 -21.58 2.14
CA ASN A 40 5.28 -21.31 0.76
C ASN A 40 4.64 -20.00 0.26
N TYR A 41 3.39 -19.72 0.65
CA TYR A 41 2.75 -18.43 0.38
C TYR A 41 3.52 -17.27 1.00
N ILE A 42 3.83 -17.32 2.30
CA ILE A 42 4.54 -16.26 3.02
C ILE A 42 5.92 -16.02 2.39
N LEU A 43 6.64 -17.10 2.07
CA LEU A 43 7.95 -17.02 1.43
C LEU A 43 7.87 -16.36 0.04
N CYS A 44 6.94 -16.80 -0.82
CA CYS A 44 6.76 -16.20 -2.15
C CYS A 44 6.34 -14.72 -2.06
N PHE A 45 5.41 -14.40 -1.16
CA PHE A 45 4.95 -13.02 -0.96
C PHE A 45 6.08 -12.10 -0.49
N ASN A 46 6.89 -12.53 0.49
CA ASN A 46 7.99 -11.70 1.00
C ASN A 46 9.12 -11.55 -0.02
N ILE A 47 9.43 -12.59 -0.81
CA ILE A 47 10.37 -12.45 -1.94
C ILE A 47 9.87 -11.45 -2.97
N PHE A 48 8.58 -11.53 -3.33
CA PHE A 48 7.96 -10.57 -4.23
C PHE A 48 8.02 -9.15 -3.65
N LEU A 49 7.76 -9.00 -2.35
CA LEU A 49 7.79 -7.70 -1.67
C LEU A 49 9.20 -7.10 -1.60
N ILE A 50 10.23 -7.93 -1.40
CA ILE A 50 11.64 -7.51 -1.49
C ILE A 50 11.93 -6.99 -2.90
N PHE A 51 11.58 -7.76 -3.93
CA PHE A 51 11.81 -7.37 -5.32
C PHE A 51 11.08 -6.07 -5.68
N TYR A 52 9.82 -5.95 -5.27
CA TYR A 52 9.02 -4.73 -5.43
C TYR A 52 9.67 -3.53 -4.72
N SER A 53 10.15 -3.71 -3.50
CA SER A 53 10.81 -2.66 -2.71
C SER A 53 12.14 -2.22 -3.34
N ILE A 54 12.91 -3.15 -3.91
CA ILE A 54 14.13 -2.84 -4.67
C ILE A 54 13.79 -1.99 -5.89
N ILE A 55 12.77 -2.36 -6.67
CA ILE A 55 12.33 -1.55 -7.82
C ILE A 55 11.95 -0.14 -7.37
N LEU A 56 11.25 -0.02 -6.24
CA LEU A 56 10.83 1.27 -5.69
C LEU A 56 12.01 2.16 -5.27
N LEU A 57 13.11 1.58 -4.77
CA LEU A 57 14.33 2.32 -4.43
C LEU A 57 14.94 3.02 -5.65
N PHE A 58 14.88 2.39 -6.82
CA PHE A 58 15.44 2.93 -8.06
C PHE A 58 14.45 3.79 -8.85
N ASN A 59 13.14 3.50 -8.78
CA ASN A 59 12.12 4.19 -9.55
C ASN A 59 10.87 4.52 -8.71
N ASN A 60 10.93 5.66 -8.01
CA ASN A 60 9.82 6.16 -7.20
C ASN A 60 8.58 6.57 -8.01
N LYS A 61 8.71 6.83 -9.32
CA LYS A 61 7.60 7.23 -10.20
C LYS A 61 6.70 6.06 -10.60
N LEU A 62 7.20 4.82 -10.49
CA LEU A 62 6.45 3.62 -10.88
C LEU A 62 5.15 3.47 -10.06
N LEU A 63 5.17 3.89 -8.80
CA LEU A 63 4.04 3.78 -7.88
C LEU A 63 2.88 4.72 -8.27
N ALA A 64 3.18 5.83 -8.94
CA ALA A 64 2.17 6.75 -9.47
C ALA A 64 1.46 6.21 -10.73
N TYR A 65 2.11 5.31 -11.48
CA TYR A 65 1.58 4.80 -12.74
C TYR A 65 0.52 3.71 -12.57
N PHE A 66 0.55 2.96 -11.46
CA PHE A 66 -0.28 1.76 -11.30
C PHE A 66 -0.99 1.71 -9.93
N PRO A 67 -2.01 2.56 -9.70
CA PRO A 67 -2.78 2.55 -8.45
C PRO A 67 -3.46 1.21 -8.17
N ILE A 68 -3.84 0.47 -9.23
CA ILE A 68 -4.44 -0.87 -9.15
C ILE A 68 -3.48 -1.86 -8.47
N VAL A 69 -2.19 -1.79 -8.78
CA VAL A 69 -1.16 -2.66 -8.17
C VAL A 69 -1.08 -2.39 -6.67
N GLY A 70 -1.19 -1.12 -6.23
CA GLY A 70 -1.20 -0.76 -4.81
C GLY A 70 -2.38 -1.37 -4.04
N ILE A 71 -3.58 -1.37 -4.63
CA ILE A 71 -4.77 -1.98 -4.03
C ILE A 71 -4.59 -3.50 -3.93
N LEU A 72 -4.15 -4.15 -5.01
CA LEU A 72 -3.93 -5.60 -5.03
C LEU A 72 -2.86 -6.02 -4.01
N LEU A 73 -1.77 -5.25 -3.92
CA LEU A 73 -0.71 -5.48 -2.96
C LEU A 73 -1.20 -5.32 -1.51
N SER A 74 -2.07 -4.34 -1.26
CA SER A 74 -2.67 -4.12 0.06
C SER A 74 -3.53 -5.32 0.49
N VAL A 75 -4.35 -5.86 -0.42
CA VAL A 75 -5.15 -7.06 -0.15
C VAL A 75 -4.26 -8.27 0.11
N ALA A 76 -3.24 -8.47 -0.73
CA ALA A 76 -2.29 -9.57 -0.56
C ALA A 76 -1.50 -9.46 0.75
N ALA A 77 -1.15 -8.25 1.18
CA ALA A 77 -0.49 -8.01 2.47
C ALA A 77 -1.37 -8.41 3.67
N ILE A 78 -2.67 -8.09 3.63
CA ILE A 78 -3.61 -8.51 4.68
C ILE A 78 -3.68 -10.04 4.77
N ILE A 79 -3.78 -10.72 3.62
CA ILE A 79 -3.77 -12.19 3.56
C ILE A 79 -2.45 -12.74 4.12
N ASN A 80 -1.31 -12.13 3.78
CA ASN A 80 -0.01 -12.52 4.30
C ASN A 80 0.09 -12.40 5.83
N VAL A 81 -0.44 -11.33 6.42
CA VAL A 81 -0.51 -11.17 7.88
C VAL A 81 -1.35 -12.29 8.51
N ILE A 82 -2.53 -12.57 7.95
CA ILE A 82 -3.42 -13.65 8.46
C ILE A 82 -2.70 -14.99 8.41
N PHE A 83 -2.10 -15.34 7.27
CA PHE A 83 -1.39 -16.60 7.12
C PHE A 83 -0.15 -16.69 8.02
N THR A 84 0.56 -15.59 8.22
CA THR A 84 1.71 -15.55 9.14
C THR A 84 1.29 -15.81 10.57
N ILE A 85 0.21 -15.16 11.05
CA ILE A 85 -0.32 -15.39 12.40
C ILE A 85 -0.79 -16.84 12.57
N GLN A 86 -1.56 -17.36 11.60
CA GLN A 86 -2.02 -18.74 11.63
C GLN A 86 -0.86 -19.73 11.63
N TYR A 87 0.15 -19.50 10.78
CA TYR A 87 1.34 -20.33 10.71
C TYR A 87 2.11 -20.36 12.03
N VAL A 88 2.36 -19.20 12.64
CA VAL A 88 3.03 -19.11 13.94
C VAL A 88 2.21 -19.80 15.03
N ASN A 89 0.88 -19.66 15.03
CA ASN A 89 0.02 -20.31 16.01
C ASN A 89 0.01 -21.84 15.85
N GLU A 90 0.03 -22.35 14.63
CA GLU A 90 0.16 -23.79 14.35
C GLU A 90 1.51 -24.33 14.86
N LEU A 91 2.61 -23.62 14.59
CA LEU A 91 3.94 -23.98 15.10
C LEU A 91 3.99 -23.98 16.63
N LYS A 92 3.28 -23.07 17.30
CA LYS A 92 3.13 -23.07 18.76
C LYS A 92 2.31 -24.27 19.23
N LYS A 93 1.17 -24.54 18.60
CA LYS A 93 0.25 -25.61 19.00
C LYS A 93 0.89 -27.00 18.87
N GLN A 94 1.74 -27.20 17.87
CA GLN A 94 2.40 -28.48 17.62
C GLN A 94 3.71 -28.67 18.42
N ASN A 95 4.12 -27.70 19.24
CA ASN A 95 5.37 -27.76 20.02
C ASN A 95 6.58 -28.21 19.19
N CYS A 96 6.77 -27.60 18.00
CA CYS A 96 7.84 -28.02 17.10
C CYS A 96 9.22 -27.65 17.66
N ASN A 97 9.98 -28.66 18.09
CA ASN A 97 11.30 -28.50 18.73
C ASN A 97 12.36 -27.83 17.86
N CYS A 98 12.23 -27.94 16.54
CA CYS A 98 13.12 -27.36 15.54
C CYS A 98 12.84 -25.87 15.24
N SER A 99 11.76 -25.32 15.77
CA SER A 99 11.51 -23.87 15.77
C SER A 99 12.03 -23.32 17.08
N GLU A 100 13.25 -22.75 17.07
CA GLU A 100 13.81 -22.07 18.23
C GLU A 100 12.81 -21.05 18.79
N SER A 101 12.64 -21.06 20.12
CA SER A 101 11.67 -20.22 20.83
C SER A 101 11.86 -18.73 20.54
N VAL A 102 13.11 -18.30 20.36
CA VAL A 102 13.49 -16.91 20.10
C VAL A 102 13.05 -16.48 18.71
N ILE A 103 13.39 -17.23 17.66
CA ILE A 103 13.05 -16.81 16.28
C ILE A 103 11.55 -16.88 16.02
N ARG A 104 10.85 -17.85 16.63
CA ARG A 104 9.38 -17.90 16.59
C ARG A 104 8.74 -16.66 17.18
N THR A 105 9.30 -16.13 18.26
CA THR A 105 8.84 -14.90 18.91
C THR A 105 9.13 -13.70 18.02
N LEU A 106 10.31 -13.66 17.40
CA LEU A 106 10.70 -12.60 16.47
C LEU A 106 9.79 -12.55 15.24
N MET A 107 9.46 -13.69 14.62
CA MET A 107 8.47 -13.74 13.53
C MET A 107 7.10 -13.21 13.94
N TYR A 108 6.64 -13.56 15.13
CA TYR A 108 5.35 -13.08 15.64
C TYR A 108 5.35 -11.57 15.82
N VAL A 109 6.42 -11.02 16.40
CA VAL A 109 6.59 -9.57 16.58
C VAL A 109 6.67 -8.86 15.23
N LEU A 110 7.45 -9.39 14.28
CA LEU A 110 7.53 -8.83 12.92
C LEU A 110 6.19 -8.88 12.20
N ALA A 111 5.40 -9.94 12.37
CA ALA A 111 4.06 -10.03 11.80
C ALA A 111 3.13 -8.95 12.37
N ILE A 112 3.20 -8.67 13.67
CA ILE A 112 2.46 -7.57 14.31
C ILE A 112 2.92 -6.21 13.79
N ILE A 113 4.23 -5.99 13.71
CA ILE A 113 4.80 -4.74 13.18
C ILE A 113 4.34 -4.51 11.74
N ASN A 114 4.38 -5.55 10.90
CA ASN A 114 3.86 -5.49 9.53
C ASN A 114 2.36 -5.19 9.53
N ALA A 115 1.56 -5.86 10.36
CA ALA A 115 0.12 -5.60 10.45
C ALA A 115 -0.19 -4.14 10.81
N VAL A 116 0.50 -3.59 11.82
CA VAL A 116 0.37 -2.18 12.24
C VAL A 116 0.80 -1.24 11.10
N THR A 117 1.90 -1.55 10.43
CA THR A 117 2.44 -0.74 9.32
C THR A 117 1.46 -0.69 8.15
N TRP A 118 0.86 -1.81 7.78
CA TRP A 118 -0.17 -1.86 6.75
C TRP A 118 -1.45 -1.12 7.17
N ALA A 119 -1.88 -1.26 8.43
CA ALA A 119 -3.03 -0.53 8.94
C ALA A 119 -2.82 1.00 8.88
N LEU A 120 -1.64 1.48 9.28
CA LEU A 120 -1.28 2.90 9.17
C LEU A 120 -1.25 3.37 7.72
N THR A 121 -0.72 2.55 6.81
CA THR A 121 -0.67 2.86 5.37
C THR A 121 -2.08 3.03 4.80
N VAL A 122 -3.01 2.11 5.12
CA VAL A 122 -4.41 2.20 4.70
C VAL A 122 -5.08 3.45 5.27
N LEU A 123 -4.84 3.77 6.53
CA LEU A 123 -5.40 4.95 7.18
C LEU A 123 -4.93 6.26 6.52
N ILE A 124 -3.64 6.35 6.17
CA ILE A 124 -3.08 7.48 5.41
C ILE A 124 -3.71 7.56 4.02
N LEU A 125 -3.88 6.44 3.32
CA LEU A 125 -4.52 6.41 2.00
C LEU A 125 -5.97 6.92 2.07
N ILE A 126 -6.74 6.48 3.06
CA ILE A 126 -8.11 6.95 3.28
C ILE A 126 -8.11 8.46 3.53
N PHE A 127 -7.25 8.95 4.42
CA PHE A 127 -7.13 10.38 4.71
C PHE A 127 -6.82 11.21 3.47
N VAL A 128 -5.87 10.75 2.64
CA VAL A 128 -5.52 11.38 1.37
C VAL A 128 -6.71 11.41 0.42
N LEU A 129 -7.42 10.28 0.24
CA LEU A 129 -8.60 10.21 -0.63
C LEU A 129 -9.71 11.16 -0.19
N PHE A 130 -9.99 11.25 1.12
CA PHE A 130 -10.95 12.22 1.67
C PHE A 130 -10.55 13.66 1.39
N HIS A 131 -9.27 13.99 1.58
CA HIS A 131 -8.75 15.33 1.33
C HIS A 131 -8.84 15.70 -0.16
N TYR A 132 -8.44 14.78 -1.05
CA TYR A 132 -8.56 14.99 -2.50
C TYR A 132 -10.01 15.15 -2.96
N SER A 133 -10.94 14.36 -2.43
CA SER A 133 -12.39 14.48 -2.73
C SER A 133 -12.92 15.87 -2.35
N LYS A 134 -12.53 16.39 -1.18
CA LYS A 134 -12.93 17.73 -0.71
C LYS A 134 -12.36 18.86 -1.58
N TYR A 135 -11.10 18.76 -2.01
CA TYR A 135 -10.47 19.77 -2.85
C TYR A 135 -10.94 19.72 -4.31
N GLY A 136 -11.18 18.53 -4.87
CA GLY A 136 -11.68 18.33 -6.22
C GLY A 136 -13.04 19.00 -6.45
N ASN A 137 -13.96 18.86 -5.49
CA ASN A 137 -15.30 19.47 -5.57
C ASN A 137 -15.27 21.01 -5.51
N LYS A 138 -14.27 21.61 -4.88
CA LYS A 138 -14.15 23.08 -4.78
C LYS A 138 -13.67 23.73 -6.08
N LYS A 139 -12.84 23.04 -6.87
CA LYS A 139 -12.35 23.57 -8.15
C LYS A 139 -13.42 23.55 -9.25
N MET A 140 -14.32 22.56 -9.22
CA MET A 140 -15.40 22.44 -10.20
C MET A 140 -16.48 23.52 -10.04
N THR A 141 -16.78 23.93 -8.79
CA THR A 141 -17.78 24.97 -8.49
C THR A 141 -17.30 26.40 -8.80
N MET A 142 -15.99 26.66 -8.78
CA MET A 142 -15.42 27.97 -9.15
C MET A 142 -15.46 28.19 -10.67
N SER A 143 -15.10 27.17 -11.46
CA SER A 143 -15.15 27.22 -12.93
C SER A 143 -16.57 27.44 -13.47
N THR A 144 -17.60 26.82 -12.87
CA THR A 144 -18.99 27.01 -13.35
C THR A 144 -19.53 28.42 -13.09
N LYS A 145 -19.11 29.07 -11.98
CA LYS A 145 -19.54 30.44 -11.66
C LYS A 145 -18.91 31.45 -12.60
N GLU A 146 -17.61 31.32 -12.89
CA GLU A 146 -16.93 32.21 -13.85
C GLU A 146 -17.47 32.01 -15.27
N MET A 147 -17.69 30.76 -15.69
CA MET A 147 -18.26 30.46 -17.01
C MET A 147 -19.70 31.01 -17.16
N LYS A 148 -20.54 30.92 -16.12
CA LYS A 148 -21.87 31.56 -16.09
C LYS A 148 -21.79 33.09 -16.18
N LYS A 149 -20.80 33.71 -15.52
CA LYS A 149 -20.59 35.16 -15.58
C LYS A 149 -20.24 35.61 -17.00
N ILE A 150 -19.28 34.92 -17.65
CA ILE A 150 -18.88 35.19 -19.04
C ILE A 150 -20.08 35.04 -20.01
N LEU A 151 -20.88 33.98 -19.86
CA LEU A 151 -22.07 33.78 -20.69
C LEU A 151 -23.11 34.91 -20.53
N ASN A 152 -23.33 35.38 -19.30
CA ASN A 152 -24.23 36.49 -19.03
C ASN A 152 -23.72 37.81 -19.64
N ASP A 153 -22.42 38.07 -19.56
CA ASP A 153 -21.80 39.27 -20.14
C ASP A 153 -21.89 39.27 -21.68
N ILE A 154 -21.66 38.12 -22.33
CA ILE A 154 -21.83 37.96 -23.78
C ILE A 154 -23.29 38.19 -24.19
N LYS A 155 -24.26 37.61 -23.46
CA LYS A 155 -25.69 37.76 -23.75
C LYS A 155 -26.12 39.23 -23.63
N LYS A 156 -25.65 39.94 -22.62
CA LYS A 156 -25.94 41.38 -22.42
C LYS A 156 -25.36 42.24 -23.55
N ASN A 157 -24.13 41.97 -23.97
CA ASN A 157 -23.49 42.70 -25.08
C ASN A 157 -24.21 42.49 -26.42
N ASN A 158 -24.66 41.27 -26.73
CA ASN A 158 -25.40 41.00 -27.96
C ASN A 158 -26.77 41.70 -27.99
N ILE A 159 -27.51 41.72 -26.87
CA ILE A 159 -28.80 42.43 -26.78
C ILE A 159 -28.61 43.94 -27.03
N ASN A 160 -27.58 44.56 -26.44
CA ASN A 160 -27.26 45.96 -26.66
C ASN A 160 -26.93 46.26 -28.12
N LYS A 161 -26.19 45.37 -28.79
CA LYS A 161 -25.83 45.51 -30.21
C LYS A 161 -27.07 45.47 -31.11
N ILE A 162 -28.02 44.57 -30.85
CA ILE A 162 -29.28 44.45 -31.61
C ILE A 162 -30.14 45.71 -31.45
N ASN A 163 -30.25 46.25 -30.23
CA ASN A 163 -31.04 47.45 -29.99
C ASN A 163 -30.47 48.71 -30.66
N LYS A 164 -29.15 48.76 -30.88
CA LYS A 164 -28.49 49.88 -31.57
C LYS A 164 -28.73 49.86 -33.09
N ILE A 165 -29.01 48.71 -33.67
CA ILE A 165 -29.33 48.57 -35.12
C ILE A 165 -30.80 48.94 -35.40
N LYS A 166 -31.68 48.81 -34.40
CA LYS A 166 -33.11 49.12 -34.52
C LYS A 166 -33.46 50.60 -34.30
N LYS A 167 -32.52 51.42 -33.84
CA LYS A 167 -32.67 52.88 -33.68
C LYS A 167 -32.02 53.58 -34.86
#